data_AF-A0A699W995-F1
#
_entry.id   AF-A0A699W995-F1
#
_cell.length_a   1.000
_cell.length_b   1.000
_cell.length_c   1.000
_cell.angle_alpha   90.00
_cell.angle_beta   90.00
_cell.angle_gamma   90.00
#
_symmetry.space_group_name_H-M   'P 1'
#
loop_
_entity.id
_entity.type
_entity.pdbx_description
1 polymer ?
#
loop_
_entity_poly.entity_id
_entity_poly.type
_entity_poly.pdbx_seq_one_letter_code
_entity_poly.pdbx_strand_id
1 'polypeptide(L)'
;EVEPVIQAYKQLQKVQSDLEGAQALLKDSDPDMREMAVEEVREAKDQLEVLESDLQKMLLPKDPNDGRNVFLEIRAGTGGDEAAIFSGDLFRMYSRYAERRGWRVEILSENEGEHGGFKEVIARVEGDNVYGKLKFESGAHRVQRVPETE
;
A
#
# COMPACT_ATOMS: atom_id res chain seq x y z
N GLU A 1 -18.96 5.92 -1.40
CA GLU A 1 -17.64 5.77 -2.04
C GLU A 1 -17.20 6.97 -2.88
N VAL A 2 -18.12 7.68 -3.55
CA VAL A 2 -17.76 8.83 -4.42
C VAL A 2 -17.55 10.13 -3.64
N GLU A 3 -18.09 10.25 -2.43
CA GLU A 3 -17.99 11.47 -1.61
C GLU A 3 -16.54 11.99 -1.43
N PRO A 4 -15.54 11.17 -1.08
CA PRO A 4 -14.15 11.63 -0.97
C PRO A 4 -13.59 12.17 -2.29
N VAL A 5 -13.96 11.55 -3.41
CA VAL A 5 -13.56 11.98 -4.76
C VAL A 5 -14.17 13.34 -5.09
N ILE A 6 -15.45 13.54 -4.77
CA ILE A 6 -16.15 14.82 -4.97
C ILE A 6 -15.50 15.92 -4.14
N GLN A 7 -15.16 15.64 -2.88
CA GLN A 7 -14.49 16.63 -2.01
C GLN A 7 -13.10 16.98 -2.52
N ALA A 8 -12.29 15.98 -2.93
CA ALA A 8 -10.98 16.21 -3.54
C ALA A 8 -11.10 17.03 -4.83
N TYR A 9 -12.09 16.75 -5.67
CA TYR A 9 -12.34 17.51 -6.89
C TYR A 9 -12.78 18.95 -6.61
N LYS A 10 -13.66 19.19 -5.63
CA LYS A 10 -14.04 20.55 -5.21
C LYS A 10 -12.85 21.34 -4.69
N GLN A 11 -11.97 20.70 -3.94
CA GLN A 11 -10.75 21.33 -3.46
C GLN A 11 -9.82 21.69 -4.63
N LEU A 12 -9.64 20.79 -5.59
CA LEU A 12 -8.90 21.07 -6.83
C LEU A 12 -9.47 22.29 -7.56
N GLN A 13 -10.79 22.33 -7.78
CA GLN A 13 -11.45 23.46 -8.45
C GLN A 13 -11.26 24.78 -7.69
N LYS A 14 -11.30 24.74 -6.35
CA LYS A 14 -11.04 25.92 -5.53
C LYS A 14 -9.61 26.43 -5.74
N VAL A 15 -8.61 25.57 -5.63
CA VAL A 15 -7.21 25.98 -5.83
C VAL A 15 -6.95 26.45 -7.27
N GLN A 16 -7.62 25.87 -8.27
CA GLN A 16 -7.57 26.37 -9.65
C GLN A 16 -8.13 27.80 -9.74
N SER A 17 -9.27 28.07 -9.11
CA SER A 17 -9.86 29.42 -9.06
C SER A 17 -8.97 30.41 -8.31
N ASP A 18 -8.36 29.99 -7.20
CA ASP A 18 -7.44 30.81 -6.40
C ASP A 18 -6.18 31.14 -7.23
N LEU A 19 -5.65 30.17 -7.98
CA LEU A 19 -4.52 30.35 -8.90
C LEU A 19 -4.85 31.36 -10.02
N GLU A 20 -6.03 31.25 -10.63
CA GLU A 20 -6.48 32.21 -11.66
C GLU A 20 -6.58 33.64 -11.08
N GLY A 21 -7.11 33.77 -9.87
CA GLY A 21 -7.18 35.04 -9.14
C GLY A 21 -5.79 35.63 -8.89
N ALA A 22 -4.87 34.85 -8.33
CA ALA A 22 -3.50 35.29 -8.06
C ALA A 22 -2.74 35.65 -9.36
N GLN A 23 -2.95 34.89 -10.45
CA GLN A 23 -2.37 35.23 -11.76
C GLN A 23 -2.90 36.55 -12.34
N ALA A 24 -4.14 36.93 -12.05
CA ALA A 24 -4.67 38.24 -12.44
C ALA A 24 -3.99 39.39 -11.68
N LEU A 25 -3.69 39.19 -10.39
CA LEU A 25 -3.00 40.16 -9.53
C LEU A 25 -1.54 40.41 -9.94
N LEU A 26 -0.91 39.50 -10.68
CA LEU A 26 0.43 39.74 -11.26
C LEU A 26 0.48 40.95 -12.22
N LYS A 27 -0.67 41.39 -12.73
CA LYS A 27 -0.79 42.56 -13.61
C LYS A 27 -1.18 43.84 -12.87
N ASP A 28 -1.27 43.79 -11.54
CA ASP A 28 -1.61 44.97 -10.74
C ASP A 28 -0.52 46.04 -10.85
N SER A 29 -0.93 47.30 -10.74
CA SER A 29 -0.03 48.45 -10.71
C SER A 29 0.80 48.53 -9.43
N ASP A 30 0.31 47.95 -8.33
CA ASP A 30 0.99 47.94 -7.04
C ASP A 30 2.11 46.87 -7.00
N PRO A 31 3.38 47.25 -6.79
CA PRO A 31 4.49 46.29 -6.64
C PRO A 31 4.31 45.29 -5.50
N ASP A 32 3.76 45.70 -4.36
CA ASP A 32 3.65 44.85 -3.17
C ASP A 32 2.58 43.76 -3.42
N MET A 33 1.49 44.13 -4.10
CA MET A 33 0.45 43.18 -4.54
C MET A 33 0.99 42.15 -5.54
N ARG A 34 1.89 42.55 -6.44
CA ARG A 34 2.51 41.63 -7.39
C ARG A 34 3.46 40.65 -6.72
N GLU A 35 4.22 41.09 -5.72
CA GLU A 35 5.12 40.21 -4.96
C GLU A 35 4.33 39.15 -4.19
N MET A 36 3.25 39.55 -3.51
CA MET A 36 2.32 38.63 -2.86
C MET A 36 1.73 37.62 -3.86
N ALA A 37 1.29 38.08 -5.03
CA ALA A 37 0.73 37.23 -6.07
C ALA A 37 1.74 36.19 -6.61
N VAL A 38 3.03 36.49 -6.66
CA VAL A 38 4.06 35.53 -7.08
C VAL A 38 4.14 34.36 -6.09
N GLU A 39 4.11 34.65 -4.79
CA GLU A 39 4.14 33.61 -3.76
C GLU A 39 2.86 32.75 -3.79
N GLU A 40 1.69 33.38 -3.86
CA GLU A 40 0.40 32.68 -3.95
C GLU A 40 0.31 31.78 -5.20
N VAL A 41 0.79 32.27 -6.36
CA VAL A 41 0.84 31.46 -7.60
C VAL A 41 1.73 30.25 -7.44
N ARG A 42 2.87 30.39 -6.74
CA ARG A 42 3.79 29.27 -6.50
C ARG A 42 3.13 28.24 -5.59
N GLU A 43 2.57 28.67 -4.46
CA GLU A 43 1.91 27.77 -3.51
C GLU A 43 0.70 27.05 -4.12
N ALA A 44 -0.13 27.77 -4.88
CA ALA A 44 -1.28 27.18 -5.55
C ALA A 44 -0.86 26.14 -6.61
N LYS A 45 0.24 26.36 -7.35
CA LYS A 45 0.77 25.36 -8.28
C LYS A 45 1.27 24.10 -7.57
N ASP A 46 2.02 24.26 -6.49
CA ASP A 46 2.52 23.12 -5.71
C ASP A 46 1.34 22.31 -5.11
N GLN A 47 0.31 23.00 -4.63
CA GLN A 47 -0.91 22.36 -4.13
C GLN A 47 -1.70 21.64 -5.24
N LEU A 48 -1.78 22.22 -6.44
CA LEU A 48 -2.45 21.58 -7.58
C LEU A 48 -1.77 20.28 -7.97
N GLU A 49 -0.44 20.25 -8.03
CA GLU A 49 0.30 19.03 -8.39
C GLU A 49 0.00 17.87 -7.42
N VAL A 50 -0.04 18.16 -6.11
CA VAL A 50 -0.41 17.18 -5.09
C VAL A 50 -1.86 16.73 -5.24
N LEU A 51 -2.80 17.68 -5.37
CA LEU A 51 -4.23 17.39 -5.49
C LEU A 51 -4.56 16.59 -6.74
N GLU A 52 -3.92 16.90 -7.88
CA GLU A 52 -4.08 16.15 -9.13
C GLU A 52 -3.56 14.72 -8.99
N SER A 53 -2.38 14.54 -8.40
CA SER A 53 -1.80 13.22 -8.14
C SER A 53 -2.72 12.36 -7.26
N ASP A 54 -3.27 12.95 -6.20
CA ASP A 54 -4.13 12.24 -5.28
C ASP A 54 -5.49 11.93 -5.90
N LEU A 55 -6.07 12.86 -6.65
CA LEU A 55 -7.32 12.62 -7.37
C LEU A 55 -7.15 11.49 -8.41
N GLN A 56 -6.03 11.47 -9.16
CA GLN A 56 -5.74 10.37 -10.08
C GLN A 56 -5.69 9.02 -9.38
N LYS A 57 -5.03 8.92 -8.22
CA LYS A 57 -5.01 7.69 -7.42
C LYS A 57 -6.41 7.28 -6.95
N MET A 58 -7.23 8.25 -6.55
CA MET A 58 -8.61 7.99 -6.11
C MET A 58 -9.54 7.52 -7.23
N LEU A 59 -9.26 7.92 -8.47
CA LEU A 59 -10.01 7.51 -9.66
C LEU A 59 -9.62 6.12 -10.17
N LEU A 60 -8.54 5.53 -9.65
CA LEU A 60 -8.19 4.16 -10.00
C LEU A 60 -9.31 3.21 -9.56
N PRO A 61 -9.77 2.32 -10.44
CA PRO A 61 -10.77 1.33 -10.08
C PRO A 61 -10.21 0.44 -8.98
N LYS A 62 -10.95 0.34 -7.88
CA LYS A 62 -10.61 -0.59 -6.81
C LYS A 62 -10.82 -2.02 -7.31
N ASP A 63 -9.95 -2.94 -6.89
CA ASP A 63 -10.20 -4.36 -7.13
C ASP A 63 -11.39 -4.78 -6.25
N PRO A 64 -12.46 -5.37 -6.80
CA PRO A 64 -13.62 -5.81 -6.02
C PRO A 64 -13.26 -6.86 -4.94
N ASN A 65 -12.06 -7.45 -5.02
CA ASN A 65 -11.55 -8.40 -4.05
C ASN A 65 -10.67 -7.77 -2.96
N ASP A 66 -10.28 -6.49 -3.07
CA ASP A 66 -9.33 -5.86 -2.13
C ASP A 66 -9.78 -6.00 -0.66
N GLY A 67 -11.08 -5.94 -0.40
CA GLY A 67 -11.69 -6.07 0.93
C GLY A 67 -11.87 -7.51 1.43
N ARG A 68 -11.48 -8.54 0.68
CA ARG A 68 -11.69 -9.94 1.06
C ARG A 68 -10.59 -10.46 1.98
N ASN A 69 -10.97 -11.44 2.80
CA ASN A 69 -10.04 -12.31 3.53
C ASN A 69 -9.26 -13.20 2.54
N VAL A 70 -8.15 -13.77 2.97
CA VAL A 70 -7.32 -14.65 2.13
C VAL A 70 -6.98 -15.97 2.80
N PHE A 71 -6.67 -16.96 1.97
CA PHE A 71 -5.88 -18.11 2.38
C PHE A 71 -4.43 -17.85 1.97
N LEU A 72 -3.54 -17.86 2.95
CA LEU A 72 -2.11 -17.76 2.78
C LEU A 72 -1.54 -19.18 2.76
N GLU A 73 -1.07 -19.61 1.58
CA GLU A 73 -0.41 -20.90 1.38
C GLU A 73 1.10 -20.68 1.20
N ILE A 74 1.90 -21.26 2.09
CA ILE A 74 3.36 -21.22 2.00
C ILE A 74 3.86 -22.66 1.89
N ARG A 75 4.65 -22.92 0.84
CA ARG A 75 5.15 -24.26 0.50
C ARG A 75 6.66 -24.22 0.34
N ALA A 76 7.33 -25.20 0.92
CA ALA A 76 8.76 -25.39 0.71
C ALA A 76 9.03 -25.72 -0.75
N GLY A 77 9.94 -24.95 -1.36
CA GLY A 77 10.42 -25.18 -2.71
C GLY A 77 11.64 -26.10 -2.74
N THR A 78 12.61 -25.74 -3.58
CA THR A 78 13.92 -26.41 -3.62
C THR A 78 14.75 -26.03 -2.39
N GLY A 79 15.46 -27.00 -1.79
CA GLY A 79 16.36 -26.75 -0.64
C GLY A 79 16.17 -27.71 0.54
N GLY A 80 15.28 -28.70 0.45
CA GLY A 80 15.09 -29.70 1.50
C GLY A 80 14.65 -29.06 2.82
N ASP A 81 15.29 -29.45 3.91
CA ASP A 81 15.01 -28.92 5.25
C ASP A 81 15.16 -27.40 5.36
N GLU A 82 16.15 -26.83 4.68
CA GLU A 82 16.38 -25.38 4.67
C GLU A 82 15.20 -24.62 4.05
N ALA A 83 14.55 -25.20 3.04
CA ALA A 83 13.34 -24.63 2.44
C ALA A 83 12.13 -24.72 3.39
N ALA A 84 12.05 -25.74 4.24
CA ALA A 84 11.02 -25.87 5.26
C ALA A 84 11.21 -24.84 6.38
N ILE A 85 12.44 -24.67 6.86
CA ILE A 85 12.81 -23.64 7.84
C ILE A 85 12.47 -22.25 7.30
N PHE A 86 12.85 -21.95 6.05
CA PHE A 86 12.53 -20.67 5.42
C PHE A 86 11.01 -20.44 5.26
N SER A 87 10.25 -21.50 4.96
CA SER A 87 8.77 -21.42 4.93
C SER A 87 8.19 -21.09 6.31
N GLY A 88 8.78 -21.62 7.38
CA GLY A 88 8.48 -21.22 8.76
C GLY A 88 8.80 -19.76 9.06
N ASP A 89 9.94 -19.26 8.58
CA ASP A 89 10.31 -17.85 8.71
C ASP A 89 9.33 -16.92 8.00
N LEU A 90 8.92 -17.26 6.77
CA LEU A 90 7.90 -16.51 6.03
C LEU A 90 6.56 -16.52 6.77
N PHE A 91 6.11 -17.69 7.24
CA PHE A 91 4.86 -17.78 7.99
C PHE A 91 4.90 -16.92 9.26
N ARG A 92 6.01 -16.95 10.00
CA ARG A 92 6.24 -16.09 11.18
C ARG A 92 6.24 -14.61 10.81
N MET A 93 6.86 -14.24 9.70
CA MET A 93 6.88 -12.87 9.18
C MET A 93 5.46 -12.37 8.89
N TYR A 94 4.66 -13.15 8.14
CA TYR A 94 3.28 -12.77 7.81
C TYR A 94 2.37 -12.76 9.03
N SER A 95 2.54 -13.69 9.96
CA SER A 95 1.79 -13.72 11.23
C SER A 95 2.04 -12.45 12.04
N ARG A 96 3.30 -12.02 12.17
CA ARG A 96 3.69 -10.75 12.82
C ARG A 96 3.12 -9.54 12.09
N TYR A 97 3.12 -9.56 10.75
CA TYR A 97 2.54 -8.48 9.95
C TYR A 97 1.02 -8.37 10.17
N ALA A 98 0.32 -9.51 10.17
CA ALA A 98 -1.11 -9.60 10.43
C ALA A 98 -1.47 -9.08 11.84
N GLU A 99 -0.73 -9.50 12.88
CA GLU A 99 -0.90 -8.98 14.25
C GLU A 99 -0.80 -7.45 14.32
N ARG A 100 0.21 -6.86 13.67
CA ARG A 100 0.39 -5.39 13.64
C ARG A 100 -0.74 -4.66 12.90
N ARG A 101 -1.43 -5.34 11.99
CA ARG A 101 -2.61 -4.83 11.28
C ARG A 101 -3.92 -5.09 12.03
N GLY A 102 -3.88 -5.80 13.16
CA GLY A 102 -5.07 -6.23 13.88
C GLY A 102 -5.86 -7.34 13.16
N TRP A 103 -5.22 -8.08 12.25
CA TRP A 103 -5.83 -9.19 11.54
C TRP A 103 -5.74 -10.47 12.37
N ARG A 104 -6.72 -11.36 12.18
CA ARG A 104 -6.73 -12.70 12.77
C ARG A 104 -6.07 -13.68 11.82
N VAL A 105 -5.17 -14.53 12.34
CA VAL A 105 -4.56 -15.64 11.61
C VAL A 105 -5.03 -16.95 12.24
N GLU A 106 -5.53 -17.86 11.41
CA GLU A 106 -5.98 -19.19 11.81
C GLU A 106 -5.30 -20.23 10.92
N ILE A 107 -4.48 -21.11 11.51
CA ILE A 107 -3.86 -22.22 10.78
C ILE A 107 -4.95 -23.27 10.52
N LEU A 108 -5.10 -23.68 9.26
CA LEU A 108 -6.07 -24.68 8.84
C LEU A 108 -5.43 -26.04 8.57
N SER A 109 -4.20 -26.04 8.07
CA SER A 109 -3.43 -27.24 7.77
C SER A 109 -1.95 -26.90 7.84
N GLU A 110 -1.16 -27.80 8.41
CA GLU A 110 0.29 -27.69 8.45
C GLU A 110 0.94 -29.06 8.28
N ASN A 111 2.07 -29.07 7.59
CA ASN A 111 2.94 -30.20 7.40
C ASN A 111 4.34 -29.74 7.77
N GLU A 112 4.82 -30.21 8.92
CA GLU A 112 6.09 -29.78 9.51
C GLU A 112 7.29 -30.30 8.72
N GLY A 113 8.38 -29.52 8.74
CA GLY A 113 9.69 -29.97 8.28
C GLY A 113 10.35 -30.94 9.26
N GLU A 114 11.29 -31.77 8.80
CA GLU A 114 11.97 -32.74 9.67
C GLU A 114 12.93 -32.05 10.66
N HIS A 115 13.54 -30.93 10.25
CA HIS A 115 14.45 -30.13 11.06
C HIS A 115 13.84 -28.77 11.47
N GLY A 116 12.51 -28.65 11.41
CA GLY A 116 11.77 -27.44 11.75
C GLY A 116 11.17 -26.70 10.56
N GLY A 117 10.34 -25.70 10.86
CA GLY A 117 9.53 -24.99 9.86
C GLY A 117 8.45 -25.86 9.24
N PHE A 118 8.05 -25.56 8.00
CA PHE A 118 6.92 -26.20 7.32
C PHE A 118 7.27 -26.63 5.89
N LYS A 119 6.98 -27.89 5.53
CA LYS A 119 6.88 -28.33 4.13
C LYS A 119 5.69 -27.64 3.44
N GLU A 120 4.57 -27.51 4.15
CA GLU A 120 3.39 -26.75 3.72
C GLU A 120 2.68 -26.16 4.96
N VAL A 121 2.22 -24.92 4.86
CA VAL A 121 1.30 -24.32 5.84
C VAL A 121 0.23 -23.53 5.11
N ILE A 122 -1.02 -23.76 5.49
CA ILE A 122 -2.22 -23.08 4.98
C ILE A 122 -2.88 -22.38 6.15
N ALA A 123 -2.95 -21.06 6.08
CA ALA A 123 -3.59 -20.25 7.10
C ALA A 123 -4.66 -19.34 6.48
N ARG A 124 -5.77 -19.18 7.18
CA ARG A 124 -6.78 -18.17 6.89
C ARG A 124 -6.39 -16.87 7.58
N VAL A 125 -6.37 -15.77 6.84
CA VAL A 125 -6.09 -14.44 7.36
C VAL A 125 -7.34 -13.57 7.17
N GLU A 126 -7.90 -13.09 8.28
CA GLU A 126 -9.15 -12.33 8.32
C GLU A 126 -8.96 -10.93 8.89
N GLY A 127 -9.57 -9.93 8.24
CA GLY A 127 -9.53 -8.54 8.67
C GLY A 127 -9.82 -7.56 7.54
N ASP A 128 -9.53 -6.28 7.79
CA ASP A 128 -9.81 -5.22 6.81
C ASP A 128 -8.75 -5.20 5.70
N ASN A 129 -9.22 -5.28 4.45
CA ASN A 129 -8.43 -5.16 3.22
C ASN A 129 -7.25 -6.14 3.11
N VAL A 130 -7.40 -7.38 3.60
CA VAL A 130 -6.32 -8.37 3.62
C VAL A 130 -5.81 -8.68 2.22
N TYR A 131 -6.70 -9.05 1.29
CA TYR A 131 -6.31 -9.36 -0.09
C TYR A 131 -5.61 -8.19 -0.77
N GLY A 132 -6.16 -6.97 -0.67
CA GLY A 132 -5.57 -5.80 -1.31
C GLY A 132 -4.14 -5.49 -0.83
N LYS A 133 -3.79 -5.91 0.39
CA LYS A 133 -2.44 -5.76 0.95
C LYS A 133 -1.50 -6.91 0.64
N LEU A 134 -2.01 -8.14 0.45
CA LEU A 134 -1.19 -9.34 0.24
C LEU A 134 -1.18 -9.85 -1.22
N LYS A 135 -1.98 -9.28 -2.13
CA LYS A 135 -2.12 -9.75 -3.53
C LYS A 135 -0.81 -9.79 -4.32
N PHE A 136 0.20 -9.04 -3.89
CA PHE A 136 1.51 -8.98 -4.55
C PHE A 136 2.54 -9.95 -3.95
N GLU A 137 2.19 -10.67 -2.87
CA GLU A 137 3.09 -11.62 -2.21
C GLU A 137 3.08 -13.01 -2.89
N SER A 138 2.12 -13.23 -3.79
CA SER A 138 2.00 -14.45 -4.58
C SER A 138 3.19 -14.59 -5.53
N GLY A 139 4.04 -15.59 -5.27
CA GLY A 139 5.19 -15.87 -6.12
C GLY A 139 6.26 -16.70 -5.41
N ALA A 140 7.40 -16.84 -6.07
CA ALA A 140 8.56 -17.52 -5.52
C ALA A 140 9.40 -16.54 -4.68
N HIS A 141 9.70 -16.92 -3.44
CA HIS A 141 10.56 -16.17 -2.53
C HIS A 141 11.94 -16.85 -2.48
N ARG A 142 13.02 -16.11 -2.74
CA ARG A 142 14.39 -16.63 -2.76
C ARG A 142 15.14 -16.26 -1.49
N VAL A 143 15.84 -17.23 -0.90
CA VAL A 143 16.74 -17.03 0.24
C VAL A 143 18.18 -17.42 -0.13
N GLN A 144 19.15 -16.69 0.41
CA GLN A 144 20.57 -17.02 0.35
C GLN A 144 21.15 -16.76 1.75
N ARG A 145 21.56 -17.82 2.45
CA ARG A 145 22.19 -17.78 3.78
C ARG A 145 23.03 -19.04 3.99
N VAL A 146 23.78 -19.07 5.09
CA VAL A 146 24.39 -20.32 5.59
C VAL A 146 23.26 -21.16 6.20
N PRO A 147 23.02 -22.40 5.72
CA PRO A 147 21.94 -23.25 6.22
C PRO A 147 22.12 -23.60 7.70
N GLU A 148 21.01 -23.78 8.41
CA GLU A 148 21.07 -24.25 9.81
C GLU A 148 21.36 -25.76 9.90
N THR A 149 21.18 -26.47 8.79
CA THR A 149 21.37 -27.93 8.69
C THR A 149 22.73 -28.32 8.10
N GLU A 150 23.67 -27.38 7.97
CA GLU A 150 25.04 -27.62 7.50
C GLU A 150 25.98 -28.09 8.62
#